data_AF-A0A5B8TE29-F1
#
_entry.id   AF-A0A5B8TE29-F1
#
_cell.length_a   1.000
_cell.length_b   1.000
_cell.length_c   1.000
_cell.angle_alpha   90.00
_cell.angle_beta   90.00
_cell.angle_gamma   90.00
#
_symmetry.space_group_name_H-M   'P 1'
#
loop_
_entity.id
_entity.type
_entity.pdbx_description
1 polymer ?
#
loop_
_entity_poly.entity_id
_entity_poly.type
_entity_poly.pdbx_seq_one_letter_code
_entity_poly.pdbx_strand_id
1 'polypeptide(L)' 'MTDLGLPVGHELAKHDFLDRPLSADASIYVLGEFLYRQADAGEFLQFLQFLCQNQRSAAGVLRLMGARAVE' A
#
# COMPACT_ATOMS: atom_id res chain seq x y z
N MET A 1 -15.74 -7.02 -38.26
CA MET A 1 -14.98 -6.12 -37.36
C MET A 1 -15.77 -6.05 -36.06
N THR A 2 -15.46 -6.94 -35.13
CA THR A 2 -16.14 -6.97 -33.83
C THR A 2 -15.37 -6.04 -32.92
N ASP A 3 -15.93 -4.85 -32.69
CA ASP A 3 -15.43 -3.89 -31.73
C ASP A 3 -15.64 -4.50 -30.34
N LEU A 4 -14.58 -5.10 -29.78
CA LEU A 4 -14.56 -5.62 -28.42
C LEU A 4 -14.48 -4.40 -27.50
N GLY A 5 -15.64 -3.85 -27.15
CA GLY A 5 -15.82 -2.82 -26.15
C GLY A 5 -15.30 -3.29 -24.80
N LEU A 6 -13.98 -3.20 -24.60
CA LEU A 6 -13.35 -3.25 -23.30
C LEU A 6 -13.45 -1.83 -22.75
N PRO A 7 -14.22 -1.59 -21.67
CA PRO A 7 -14.06 -0.36 -20.93
C PRO A 7 -12.66 -0.43 -20.32
N VAL A 8 -11.71 0.30 -20.92
CA VAL A 8 -10.38 0.55 -20.38
C VAL A 8 -10.53 1.54 -19.22
N GLY A 9 -11.27 1.13 -18.19
CA GLY A 9 -11.11 1.63 -16.84
C GLY A 9 -10.01 0.80 -16.19
N HIS A 10 -8.79 0.86 -16.73
CA HIS A 10 -7.60 0.39 -16.00
C HIS A 10 -7.30 1.39 -14.89
N GLU A 11 -8.20 1.52 -13.91
CA GLU A 11 -7.71 1.75 -12.56
C GLU A 11 -6.88 0.51 -12.25
N LEU A 12 -5.55 0.64 -12.37
CA LEU A 12 -4.62 -0.36 -11.84
C LEU A 12 -5.15 -0.73 -10.47
N ALA A 13 -5.62 -1.97 -10.31
CA ALA A 13 -6.19 -2.43 -9.05
C ALA A 13 -5.18 -2.04 -7.97
N LYS A 14 -5.58 -1.21 -7.01
CA LYS A 14 -4.68 -0.88 -5.91
C LYS A 14 -4.39 -2.19 -5.18
N HIS A 15 -3.16 -2.37 -4.74
CA HIS A 15 -2.73 -3.55 -3.99
C HIS A 15 -2.42 -3.14 -2.55
N ASP A 16 -2.58 -4.08 -1.63
CA ASP A 16 -2.10 -3.91 -0.25
C ASP A 16 -0.58 -4.16 -0.14
N PHE A 17 -0.04 -4.01 1.06
CA PHE A 17 1.39 -4.23 1.36
C PHE A 17 1.85 -5.69 1.17
N LEU A 18 0.92 -6.64 0.97
CA LEU A 18 1.20 -8.04 0.65
C LEU A 18 0.97 -8.33 -0.85
N ASP A 19 0.86 -7.30 -1.68
CA ASP A 19 0.62 -7.38 -3.13
C ASP A 19 -0.70 -8.10 -3.49
N ARG A 20 -1.72 -8.00 -2.63
CA ARG A 20 -3.06 -8.55 -2.88
C ARG A 20 -3.98 -7.44 -3.40
N PRO A 21 -4.77 -7.70 -4.46
CA PRO A 21 -5.68 -6.70 -5.01
C PRO A 21 -6.72 -6.26 -3.97
N LEU A 22 -6.98 -4.96 -3.89
CA LEU A 22 -8.01 -4.42 -3.01
C LEU A 22 -9.41 -4.73 -3.56
N SER A 23 -10.33 -5.07 -2.65
CA SER A 23 -11.75 -5.27 -2.95
C SER A 23 -12.57 -4.20 -2.26
N ALA A 24 -13.68 -3.79 -2.88
CA ALA A 24 -14.55 -2.71 -2.37
C ALA A 24 -15.15 -3.01 -0.99
N ASP A 25 -15.30 -4.28 -0.62
CA ASP A 25 -15.96 -4.72 0.61
C ASP A 25 -15.02 -4.80 1.83
N ALA A 26 -13.72 -4.60 1.63
CA ALA A 26 -12.75 -4.72 2.70
C ALA A 26 -12.56 -3.40 3.46
N SER A 27 -12.47 -3.46 4.79
CA SER A 27 -12.02 -2.33 5.61
C SER A 27 -10.52 -2.08 5.35
N ILE A 28 -10.23 -1.15 4.44
CA ILE A 28 -8.87 -0.77 4.04
C ILE A 28 -8.42 0.46 4.82
N TYR A 29 -7.19 0.40 5.32
CA TYR A 29 -6.49 1.47 5.99
C TYR A 29 -5.24 1.85 5.19
N VAL A 30 -4.72 3.06 5.41
CA VAL A 30 -3.55 3.61 4.71
C VAL A 30 -2.55 4.21 5.68
N LEU A 31 -1.26 4.01 5.41
CA LEU A 31 -0.17 4.68 6.11
C LEU A 31 0.94 5.03 5.12
N GLY A 32 1.08 6.32 4.84
CA GLY A 32 1.91 6.80 3.74
C GLY A 32 1.43 6.20 2.42
N GLU A 33 2.31 5.45 1.76
CA GLU A 33 1.99 4.77 0.49
C GLU A 33 1.43 3.35 0.68
N PHE A 34 1.48 2.79 1.89
CA PHE A 34 1.04 1.43 2.15
C PHE A 34 -0.45 1.35 2.44
N LEU A 35 -1.12 0.42 1.77
CA LEU A 35 -2.50 0.03 2.03
C LEU A 35 -2.49 -1.31 2.77
N TYR A 36 -3.37 -1.48 3.76
CA TYR A 36 -3.52 -2.75 4.47
C TYR A 36 -4.98 -2.98 4.85
N ARG A 37 -5.40 -4.25 4.95
CA ARG A 37 -6.74 -4.57 5.47
C ARG A 37 -6.68 -4.59 6.99
N GLN A 38 -7.78 -4.25 7.64
CA GLN A 38 -7.89 -4.31 9.10
C GLN A 38 -7.49 -5.67 9.68
N ALA A 39 -7.86 -6.75 8.98
CA ALA A 39 -7.56 -8.12 9.38
C ALA A 39 -6.06 -8.43 9.42
N ASP A 40 -5.25 -7.71 8.64
CA ASP A 40 -3.79 -7.92 8.53
C ASP A 40 -2.99 -6.84 9.30
N ALA A 41 -3.63 -6.16 10.25
CA ALA A 41 -2.98 -5.07 11.00
C ALA A 41 -1.76 -5.57 11.80
N GLY A 42 -1.79 -6.82 12.29
CA GLY A 42 -0.66 -7.42 13.02
C GLY A 42 0.56 -7.62 12.13
N GLU A 43 0.35 -8.21 10.94
CA GLU A 43 1.36 -8.43 9.91
C GLU A 43 1.93 -7.10 9.40
N PHE A 44 1.07 -6.09 9.25
CA PHE A 44 1.49 -4.75 8.88
C PHE A 44 2.44 -4.14 9.91
N LEU A 45 2.15 -4.27 11.22
CA LEU A 45 3.04 -3.79 12.27
C LEU A 45 4.40 -4.52 12.28
N GLN A 46 4.42 -5.82 12.00
CA GLN A 46 5.67 -6.57 11.87
C GLN A 46 6.50 -6.12 10.67
N PHE A 47 5.84 -5.83 9.54
CA PHE A 47 6.49 -5.25 8.37
C PHE A 47 7.13 -3.90 8.70
N LEU A 48 6.42 -3.01 9.41
CA LEU A 48 6.99 -1.74 9.87
C LEU A 48 8.18 -1.92 10.81
N GLN A 49 8.08 -2.87 11.75
CA GLN A 49 9.18 -3.19 12.66
C GLN A 49 10.42 -3.63 11.89
N PHE A 50 10.27 -4.51 10.90
CA PHE A 50 11.36 -4.95 10.04
C PHE A 50 12.00 -3.76 9.30
N LEU A 51 11.19 -2.86 8.74
CA LEU A 51 11.71 -1.66 8.07
C LEU A 51 12.51 -0.77 9.02
N CYS A 52 12.02 -0.55 10.25
CA CYS A 52 12.70 0.27 11.25
C CYS A 52 14.02 -0.34 11.76
N GLN A 53 14.14 -1.67 11.83
CA GLN A 53 15.37 -2.36 12.24
C GLN A 53 16.50 -2.17 11.22
N ASN A 54 16.18 -1.88 9.96
CA ASN A 54 17.15 -1.66 8.90
C ASN A 54 17.55 -0.18 8.81
N GLN A 55 18.27 0.34 9.81
CA GLN A 55 18.62 1.78 9.95
C GLN A 55 19.27 2.42 8.71
N ARG A 56 20.00 1.66 7.88
CA ARG A 56 20.58 2.16 6.62
C ARG A 56 19.52 2.64 5.62
N SER A 57 18.28 2.20 5.77
CA SER A 57 17.14 2.54 4.92
C SER A 57 16.18 3.53 5.58
N ALA A 58 16.49 4.06 6.78
CA ALA A 58 15.57 4.87 7.58
C ALA A 58 14.96 6.06 6.82
N ALA A 59 15.75 6.76 6.00
CA ALA A 59 15.24 7.88 5.20
C ALA A 59 14.24 7.45 4.11
N GLY A 60 14.41 6.25 3.55
CA GLY A 60 13.47 5.67 2.59
C GLY A 60 12.20 5.19 3.27
N VAL A 61 12.34 4.51 4.41
CA VAL A 61 11.22 4.06 5.25
C VAL A 61 10.37 5.24 5.69
N LEU A 62 10.98 6.31 6.18
CA LEU A 62 10.24 7.51 6.61
C LEU A 62 9.44 8.12 5.45
N ARG A 63 10.02 8.21 4.25
CA ARG A 63 9.30 8.68 3.06
C ARG A 63 8.10 7.81 2.71
N LEU A 64 8.28 6.48 2.69
CA LEU A 64 7.20 5.52 2.42
C LEU A 64 6.06 5.64 3.44
N MET A 65 6.39 6.01 4.68
CA MET A 65 5.44 6.25 5.77
C MET A 65 4.75 7.61 5.70
N GLY A 66 5.01 8.41 4.67
CA GLY A 66 4.42 9.72 4.45
C GLY A 66 5.14 10.86 5.19
N ALA A 67 6.36 10.64 5.69
CA ALA A 67 7.14 11.72 6.26
C ALA A 67 7.48 12.74 5.17
N ARG A 68 7.24 14.02 5.49
CA ARG A 68 7.52 15.16 4.62
C ARG A 68 8.30 16.21 5.39
N ALA A 69 9.16 16.95 4.69
CA ALA A 69 9.74 18.17 5.24
C ALA A 69 8.61 19.18 5.49
N VAL A 70 8.74 19.94 6.58
CA VAL A 70 7.87 21.07 6.86
C VAL A 70 8.64 22.32 6.43
N GLU A 71 8.10 23.05 5.47
CA GLU A 71 8.59 24.37 5.03
C GLU A 71 8.05 25.48 5.95
#